data_AF-A0A8S1V4B1-F1
#
_entry.id   AF-A0A8S1V4B1-F1
#
_cell.length_a   1.000
_cell.length_b   1.000
_cell.length_c   1.000
_cell.angle_alpha   90.00
_cell.angle_beta   90.00
_cell.angle_gamma   90.00
#
_symmetry.space_group_name_H-M   'P 1'
#
loop_
_entity.id
_entity.type
_entity.pdbx_description
1 polymer ?
#
loop_
_entity_poly.entity_id
_entity_poly.type
_entity_poly.pdbx_seq_one_letter_code
_entity_poly.pdbx_strand_id
1 'polypeptide(L)'
;MVNLRLQKRLASTQLKVGINRVWLDPNEASEISLANSRMSIRKLIKDGLIMRRLRTIHSRARARRYLEAKRRGRHTGTGKRRGTREARMPTKVLWIRRQRVLRRLLRKYRAAKKIDRQQYHEFYLASKGNQYKNKKVLIEAIHETKQEKVRVDKIEKEQNDRREKNKAQRVKKTQNKLAAE
;
A
#
# COMPACT_ATOMS: atom_id res chain seq x y z
N MET A 1 -55.93 -26.51 -7.31
CA MET A 1 -54.47 -26.26 -7.23
C MET A 1 -54.10 -25.93 -5.79
N VAL A 2 -53.05 -26.54 -5.26
CA VAL A 2 -52.68 -26.41 -3.83
C VAL A 2 -51.82 -25.16 -3.59
N ASN A 3 -52.08 -24.42 -2.51
CA ASN A 3 -51.37 -23.17 -2.20
C ASN A 3 -50.17 -23.42 -1.27
N LEU A 4 -48.96 -23.42 -1.84
CA LEU A 4 -47.71 -23.68 -1.10
C LEU A 4 -46.96 -22.41 -0.64
N ARG A 5 -47.63 -21.25 -0.58
CA ARG A 5 -46.97 -19.97 -0.19
C ARG A 5 -46.40 -20.01 1.22
N LEU A 6 -47.11 -20.62 2.17
CA LEU A 6 -46.66 -20.75 3.56
C LEU A 6 -45.40 -21.62 3.64
N GLN A 7 -45.43 -22.79 3.01
CA GLN A 7 -44.37 -23.79 2.99
C GLN A 7 -43.11 -23.20 2.36
N LYS A 8 -43.26 -22.49 1.23
CA LYS A 8 -42.13 -21.81 0.57
C LYS A 8 -41.52 -20.71 1.43
N ARG A 9 -42.33 -19.96 2.19
CA ARG A 9 -41.88 -18.94 3.16
C ARG A 9 -41.16 -19.58 4.35
N LEU A 10 -41.73 -20.62 4.96
CA LEU A 10 -41.13 -21.32 6.10
C LEU A 10 -39.81 -22.01 5.70
N ALA A 11 -39.77 -22.66 4.54
CA ALA A 11 -38.58 -23.29 3.98
C ALA A 11 -37.46 -22.27 3.72
N SER A 12 -37.81 -21.10 3.19
CA SER A 12 -36.87 -19.98 3.00
C SER A 12 -36.21 -19.55 4.33
N THR A 13 -37.00 -19.44 5.40
CA THR A 13 -36.46 -19.14 6.74
C THR A 13 -35.58 -20.27 7.29
N GLN A 14 -35.97 -21.54 7.13
CA GLN A 14 -35.17 -22.68 7.61
C GLN A 14 -33.85 -22.84 6.84
N LEU A 15 -33.87 -22.68 5.52
CA LEU A 15 -32.71 -22.79 4.64
C LEU A 15 -31.84 -21.52 4.63
N LYS A 16 -32.28 -20.44 5.29
CA LYS A 16 -31.61 -19.12 5.32
C LYS A 16 -31.32 -18.58 3.91
N VAL A 17 -32.26 -18.74 2.99
CA VAL A 17 -32.18 -18.24 1.60
C VAL A 17 -33.45 -17.51 1.22
N GLY A 18 -33.41 -16.66 0.20
CA GLY A 18 -34.62 -16.03 -0.35
C GLY A 18 -35.60 -17.05 -0.96
N ILE A 19 -36.88 -16.70 -1.00
CA ILE A 19 -38.00 -17.54 -1.47
C ILE A 19 -37.74 -18.11 -2.88
N ASN A 20 -37.11 -17.34 -3.76
CA ASN A 20 -36.81 -17.75 -5.13
C ASN A 20 -35.78 -18.89 -5.23
N ARG A 21 -35.01 -19.14 -4.16
CA ARG A 21 -34.02 -20.22 -4.10
C ARG A 21 -34.58 -21.51 -3.49
N VAL A 22 -35.82 -21.50 -3.02
CA VAL A 22 -36.50 -22.70 -2.52
C VAL A 22 -37.11 -23.43 -3.70
N TRP A 23 -36.75 -24.70 -3.85
CA TRP A 23 -37.39 -25.66 -4.73
C TRP A 23 -38.29 -26.56 -3.91
N LEU A 24 -39.49 -26.79 -4.43
CA LEU A 24 -40.49 -27.72 -3.89
C LEU A 24 -40.70 -28.78 -4.96
N ASP A 25 -40.74 -30.05 -4.56
CA ASP A 25 -41.03 -31.14 -5.49
C ASP A 25 -42.46 -30.99 -6.04
N PRO A 26 -42.65 -30.93 -7.38
CA PRO A 26 -43.98 -30.85 -7.96
C PRO A 26 -44.79 -32.14 -7.83
N ASN A 27 -44.15 -33.30 -7.68
CA ASN A 27 -44.83 -34.59 -7.56
C ASN A 27 -45.41 -34.79 -6.16
N GLU A 28 -44.71 -34.31 -5.14
CA GLU A 28 -45.11 -34.42 -3.72
C GLU A 28 -45.82 -33.16 -3.19
N ALA A 29 -46.51 -32.43 -4.07
CA ALA A 29 -47.19 -31.18 -3.68
C ALA A 29 -48.25 -31.39 -2.57
N SER A 30 -48.91 -32.54 -2.54
CA SER A 30 -49.88 -32.91 -1.52
C SER A 30 -49.23 -33.14 -0.16
N GLU A 31 -48.11 -33.86 -0.10
CA GLU A 31 -47.36 -34.11 1.14
C GLU A 31 -46.76 -32.81 1.70
N ILE A 32 -46.17 -31.99 0.82
CA ILE A 32 -45.61 -30.70 1.20
C ILE A 32 -46.70 -29.80 1.79
N SER A 33 -47.92 -29.83 1.24
CA SER A 33 -49.04 -29.02 1.73
C SER A 33 -49.44 -29.32 3.17
N LEU A 34 -49.28 -30.56 3.65
CA LEU A 34 -49.61 -30.96 5.01
C LEU A 34 -48.61 -30.39 6.05
N ALA A 35 -47.43 -29.94 5.62
CA ALA A 35 -46.39 -29.41 6.50
C ALA A 35 -46.63 -27.94 6.90
N ASN A 36 -47.34 -27.74 8.01
CA ASN A 36 -47.65 -26.40 8.56
C ASN A 36 -46.63 -25.87 9.58
N SER A 37 -45.78 -26.75 10.13
CA SER A 37 -44.80 -26.38 11.16
C SER A 37 -43.38 -26.26 10.60
N ARG A 38 -42.53 -25.46 11.26
CA ARG A 38 -41.10 -25.37 10.91
C ARG A 38 -40.37 -26.70 11.07
N MET A 39 -40.81 -27.53 12.02
CA MET A 39 -40.23 -28.85 12.27
C MET A 39 -40.54 -29.81 11.12
N SER A 40 -41.79 -29.82 10.63
CA SER A 40 -42.20 -30.61 9.47
C SER A 40 -41.45 -30.19 8.20
N ILE A 41 -41.27 -28.88 7.99
CA ILE A 41 -40.47 -28.36 6.88
C ILE A 41 -39.00 -28.79 6.97
N ARG A 42 -38.40 -28.88 8.17
CA ARG A 42 -37.04 -29.42 8.34
C ARG A 42 -36.95 -30.89 7.96
N LYS A 43 -37.97 -31.68 8.28
CA LYS A 43 -38.05 -33.09 7.88
C LYS A 43 -38.09 -33.20 6.35
N LEU A 44 -38.97 -32.47 5.68
CA LEU A 44 -39.05 -32.43 4.20
C LEU A 44 -37.77 -31.92 3.52
N ILE A 45 -37.01 -31.03 4.16
CA ILE A 45 -35.68 -30.60 3.67
C ILE A 45 -34.66 -31.75 3.78
N LYS A 46 -34.71 -32.52 4.86
CA LYS A 46 -33.83 -33.68 5.10
C LYS A 46 -34.14 -34.81 4.12
N ASP A 47 -35.41 -35.03 3.85
CA ASP A 47 -35.92 -36.08 2.95
C ASP A 47 -35.76 -35.70 1.46
N GLY A 48 -35.39 -34.44 1.16
CA GLY A 48 -35.06 -33.97 -0.19
C GLY A 48 -36.23 -33.43 -1.01
N LEU A 49 -37.45 -33.44 -0.47
CA LEU A 49 -38.65 -32.89 -1.12
C LEU A 49 -38.64 -31.36 -1.19
N ILE A 50 -37.90 -30.70 -0.29
CA ILE A 50 -37.64 -29.27 -0.32
C ILE A 50 -36.14 -29.03 -0.43
N MET A 51 -35.69 -28.44 -1.54
CA MET A 51 -34.28 -28.22 -1.81
C MET A 51 -33.90 -26.75 -1.96
N ARG A 52 -32.63 -26.45 -1.69
CA ARG A 52 -32.03 -25.16 -1.99
C ARG A 52 -31.43 -25.18 -3.39
N ARG A 53 -32.00 -24.41 -4.32
CA ARG A 53 -31.41 -24.18 -5.64
C ARG A 53 -30.05 -23.48 -5.52
N LEU A 54 -29.09 -23.90 -6.32
CA LEU A 54 -27.84 -23.17 -6.49
C LEU A 54 -28.14 -21.76 -7.01
N ARG A 55 -27.32 -20.79 -6.60
CA ARG A 55 -27.43 -19.44 -7.16
C ARG A 55 -26.93 -19.46 -8.60
N THR A 56 -27.54 -18.66 -9.45
CA THR A 56 -27.02 -18.39 -10.80
C THR A 56 -25.56 -17.96 -10.72
N ILE A 57 -24.69 -18.65 -11.49
CA ILE A 57 -23.26 -18.45 -11.44
C ILE A 57 -22.91 -17.13 -12.13
N HIS A 58 -22.26 -16.22 -11.40
CA HIS A 58 -21.70 -14.99 -11.97
C HIS A 58 -20.19 -15.14 -12.17
N SER A 59 -19.77 -15.52 -13.38
CA SER A 59 -18.35 -15.68 -13.71
C SER A 59 -17.62 -14.33 -13.72
N ARG A 60 -16.41 -14.33 -13.13
CA ARG A 60 -15.47 -13.18 -13.16
C ARG A 60 -14.36 -13.30 -14.21
N ALA A 61 -14.35 -14.36 -15.01
CA ALA A 61 -13.26 -14.66 -15.94
C ALA A 61 -12.96 -13.49 -16.90
N ARG A 62 -14.00 -12.93 -17.54
CA ARG A 62 -13.86 -11.78 -18.45
C ARG A 62 -13.30 -10.54 -17.74
N ALA A 63 -13.80 -10.23 -16.54
CA ALA A 63 -13.33 -9.10 -15.75
C ALA A 63 -11.85 -9.23 -15.34
N ARG A 64 -11.41 -10.45 -14.97
CA ARG A 64 -10.01 -10.73 -14.64
C ARG A 64 -9.11 -10.61 -15.87
N ARG A 65 -9.49 -11.22 -17.00
CA ARG A 65 -8.76 -11.12 -18.27
C ARG A 65 -8.58 -9.67 -18.71
N TYR A 66 -9.63 -8.86 -18.60
CA TYR A 66 -9.56 -7.44 -18.93
C TYR A 66 -8.65 -6.66 -17.97
N LEU A 67 -8.72 -6.93 -16.66
CA LEU A 67 -7.83 -6.30 -15.67
C LEU A 67 -6.37 -6.64 -15.93
N GLU A 68 -6.07 -7.89 -16.29
CA GLU A 68 -4.71 -8.34 -16.62
C GLU A 68 -4.18 -7.64 -17.88
N ALA A 69 -4.99 -7.54 -18.94
CA ALA A 69 -4.64 -6.77 -20.13
C ALA A 69 -4.40 -5.29 -19.80
N LYS A 70 -5.22 -4.71 -18.91
CA LYS A 70 -5.07 -3.33 -18.43
C LYS A 70 -3.81 -3.11 -17.60
N ARG A 71 -3.40 -4.10 -16.78
CA ARG A 71 -2.12 -4.09 -16.06
C ARG A 71 -0.92 -4.11 -17.00
N ARG A 72 -1.04 -4.81 -18.13
CA ARG A 72 -0.06 -4.77 -19.24
C ARG A 72 -0.10 -3.48 -20.06
N GLY A 73 -0.88 -2.48 -19.66
CA GLY A 73 -0.99 -1.18 -20.33
C GLY A 73 -2.02 -1.10 -21.47
N ARG A 74 -2.64 -2.23 -21.86
CA ARG A 74 -3.68 -2.22 -22.91
C ARG A 74 -4.95 -1.52 -22.42
N HIS A 75 -5.76 -1.01 -23.34
CA HIS A 75 -7.03 -0.31 -23.03
C HIS A 75 -6.90 0.94 -22.13
N THR A 76 -5.73 1.62 -22.12
CA THR A 76 -5.48 2.85 -21.34
C THR A 76 -5.25 4.11 -22.19
N GLY A 77 -5.38 3.99 -23.52
CA GLY A 77 -5.25 5.10 -24.48
C GLY A 77 -6.29 6.20 -24.29
N THR A 78 -6.06 7.37 -24.91
CA THR A 78 -6.85 8.60 -24.75
C THR A 78 -8.34 8.39 -24.99
N GLY A 79 -8.74 7.68 -26.05
CA GLY A 79 -10.16 7.39 -26.34
C GLY A 79 -10.89 6.49 -25.33
N LYS A 80 -10.17 5.80 -24.44
CA LYS A 80 -10.77 5.03 -23.33
C LYS A 80 -10.81 5.82 -22.02
N ARG A 81 -10.26 7.04 -21.99
CA ARG A 81 -10.25 7.87 -20.79
C ARG A 81 -11.56 8.65 -20.70
N ARG A 82 -12.33 8.34 -19.67
CA ARG A 82 -13.48 9.14 -19.23
C ARG A 82 -13.11 9.87 -17.93
N GLY A 83 -13.64 11.08 -17.76
CA GLY A 83 -13.32 11.99 -16.66
C GLY A 83 -11.98 12.73 -16.82
N THR A 84 -11.80 13.81 -16.07
CA THR A 84 -10.58 14.63 -16.09
C THR A 84 -9.38 13.89 -15.48
N ARG A 85 -8.16 14.39 -15.73
CA ARG A 85 -6.94 13.83 -15.13
C ARG A 85 -7.02 13.82 -13.60
N GLU A 86 -7.51 14.92 -13.02
CA GLU A 86 -7.63 15.11 -11.57
C GLU A 86 -8.66 14.16 -10.95
N ALA A 87 -9.81 13.93 -11.62
CA ALA A 87 -10.81 12.97 -11.14
C ALA A 87 -10.29 11.53 -11.13
N ARG A 88 -9.49 11.15 -12.13
CA ARG A 88 -8.94 9.78 -12.26
C ARG A 88 -7.84 9.51 -11.24
N MET A 89 -6.95 10.48 -11.03
CA MET A 89 -5.85 10.41 -10.07
C MET A 89 -5.53 11.82 -9.57
N PRO A 90 -6.03 12.21 -8.38
CA PRO A 90 -5.82 13.56 -7.86
C PRO A 90 -4.34 13.86 -7.63
N THR A 91 -3.90 15.05 -8.03
CA THR A 91 -2.55 15.59 -7.81
C THR A 91 -2.17 15.58 -6.33
N LYS A 92 -3.12 15.88 -5.44
CA LYS A 92 -2.95 15.81 -3.99
C LYS A 92 -2.52 14.41 -3.53
N VAL A 93 -3.13 13.35 -4.07
CA VAL A 93 -2.78 11.96 -3.73
C VAL A 93 -1.37 11.62 -4.20
N LEU A 94 -0.99 12.06 -5.42
CA LEU A 94 0.36 11.86 -5.94
C LEU A 94 1.40 12.59 -5.10
N TRP A 95 1.13 13.83 -4.68
CA TRP A 95 2.01 14.60 -3.80
C TRP A 95 2.19 13.92 -2.43
N ILE A 96 1.10 13.46 -1.80
CA ILE A 96 1.15 12.73 -0.53
C ILE A 96 1.96 11.44 -0.66
N ARG A 97 1.74 10.66 -1.72
CA ARG A 97 2.49 9.41 -1.97
C ARG A 97 3.98 9.70 -2.10
N ARG A 98 4.36 10.71 -2.89
CA ARG A 98 5.75 11.11 -3.06
C ARG A 98 6.38 11.56 -1.74
N GLN A 99 5.75 12.47 -1.00
CA GLN A 99 6.25 12.94 0.29
C GLN A 99 6.47 11.79 1.28
N ARG A 100 5.51 10.86 1.38
CA ARG A 100 5.63 9.68 2.25
C ARG A 100 6.79 8.78 1.85
N VAL A 101 7.04 8.58 0.55
CA VAL A 101 8.16 7.78 0.06
C VAL A 101 9.50 8.43 0.40
N LEU A 102 9.66 9.73 0.13
CA LEU A 102 10.90 10.47 0.42
C LEU A 102 11.20 10.52 1.92
N ARG A 103 10.22 10.89 2.74
CA ARG A 103 10.40 10.97 4.20
C ARG A 103 10.69 9.61 4.84
N ARG A 104 10.06 8.54 4.35
CA ARG A 104 10.35 7.17 4.82
C ARG A 104 11.79 6.77 4.52
N LEU A 105 12.30 7.12 3.34
CA LEU A 105 13.68 6.88 2.95
C LEU A 105 14.65 7.64 3.88
N LEU A 106 14.44 8.94 4.06
CA LEU A 106 15.26 9.78 4.96
C LEU A 106 15.28 9.23 6.39
N ARG A 107 14.12 8.85 6.92
CA ARG A 107 14.03 8.25 8.26
C ARG A 107 14.83 6.95 8.35
N LYS A 108 14.77 6.09 7.33
CA LYS A 108 15.55 4.84 7.28
C LYS A 108 17.05 5.13 7.21
N TYR A 109 17.48 6.11 6.42
CA TYR A 109 18.89 6.46 6.27
C TYR A 109 19.46 7.07 7.54
N ARG A 110 18.68 7.90 8.24
CA ARG A 110 19.07 8.46 9.55
C ARG A 110 19.19 7.37 10.61
N ALA A 111 18.22 6.45 10.67
CA ALA A 111 18.27 5.32 11.61
C ALA A 111 19.48 4.40 11.35
N ALA A 112 19.84 4.20 10.08
CA ALA A 112 21.03 3.45 9.68
C ALA A 112 22.33 4.27 9.76
N LYS A 113 22.31 5.48 10.33
CA LYS A 113 23.46 6.41 10.44
C LYS A 113 24.15 6.71 9.10
N LYS A 114 23.44 6.59 7.98
CA LYS A 114 23.97 6.95 6.65
C LYS A 114 24.00 8.45 6.41
N ILE A 115 23.10 9.17 7.09
CA ILE A 115 22.98 10.62 7.12
C ILE A 115 22.92 11.07 8.58
N ASP A 116 23.45 12.26 8.85
CA ASP A 116 23.38 12.89 10.17
C ASP A 116 22.03 13.61 10.40
N ARG A 117 21.88 14.24 11.58
CA ARG A 117 20.67 14.99 11.94
C ARG A 117 20.49 16.25 11.09
N GLN A 118 21.58 16.93 10.72
CA GLN A 118 21.56 18.20 9.99
C GLN A 118 21.17 17.96 8.54
N GLN A 119 21.86 17.04 7.86
CA GLN A 119 21.55 16.54 6.53
C GLN A 119 20.10 16.04 6.47
N TYR A 120 19.63 15.28 7.47
CA TYR A 120 18.24 14.85 7.50
C TYR A 120 17.26 16.04 7.47
N HIS A 121 17.54 17.10 8.23
CA HIS A 121 16.67 18.27 8.29
C HIS A 121 16.65 19.03 6.95
N GLU A 122 17.80 19.26 6.35
CA GLU A 122 17.95 19.89 5.03
C GLU A 122 17.20 19.11 3.96
N PHE A 123 17.47 17.81 3.82
CA PHE A 123 16.80 16.97 2.83
C PHE A 123 15.29 16.84 3.09
N TYR A 124 14.84 16.95 4.34
CA TYR A 124 13.43 16.94 4.69
C TYR A 124 12.72 18.22 4.22
N LEU A 125 13.33 19.39 4.45
CA LEU A 125 12.81 20.68 3.97
C LEU A 125 12.87 20.78 2.45
N ALA A 126 13.98 20.38 1.83
CA ALA A 126 14.13 20.29 0.38
C ALA A 126 13.09 19.37 -0.27
N SER A 127 12.80 18.22 0.37
CA SER A 127 11.71 17.33 -0.04
C SER A 127 10.35 18.03 0.04
N LYS A 128 10.05 18.75 1.14
CA LYS A 128 8.83 19.56 1.28
C LYS A 128 8.72 20.62 0.19
N GLY A 129 9.84 21.24 -0.18
CA GLY A 129 10.00 22.22 -1.27
C GLY A 129 9.93 21.64 -2.69
N ASN A 130 9.64 20.34 -2.86
CA ASN A 130 9.45 19.71 -4.19
C ASN A 130 10.70 19.74 -5.09
N GLN A 131 11.89 19.83 -4.49
CA GLN A 131 13.16 19.74 -5.22
C GLN A 131 13.37 18.35 -5.82
N TYR A 132 13.01 17.29 -5.06
CA TYR A 132 13.14 15.91 -5.53
C TYR A 132 11.83 15.37 -6.10
N LYS A 133 11.81 15.06 -7.40
CA LYS A 133 10.63 14.47 -8.06
C LYS A 133 10.47 12.99 -7.72
N ASN A 134 11.57 12.26 -7.67
CA ASN A 134 11.60 10.80 -7.53
C ASN A 134 12.54 10.39 -6.39
N LYS A 135 12.34 9.18 -5.87
CA LYS A 135 13.21 8.60 -4.84
C LYS A 135 14.67 8.50 -5.28
N LYS A 136 14.92 8.19 -6.57
CA LYS A 136 16.26 8.06 -7.15
C LYS A 136 17.04 9.38 -7.05
N VAL A 137 16.43 10.48 -7.49
CA VAL A 137 17.05 11.83 -7.43
C VAL A 137 17.43 12.24 -6.01
N LEU A 138 16.59 11.91 -5.02
CA LEU A 138 16.94 12.15 -3.62
C LEU A 138 18.17 11.33 -3.17
N ILE A 139 18.27 10.06 -3.60
CA ILE A 139 19.42 9.21 -3.27
C ILE A 139 20.70 9.78 -3.90
N GLU A 140 20.63 10.19 -5.17
CA GLU A 140 21.75 10.80 -5.89
C GLU A 140 22.24 12.06 -5.16
N ALA A 141 21.33 12.97 -4.80
CA ALA A 141 21.67 14.17 -4.04
C ALA A 141 22.31 13.85 -2.67
N ILE A 142 21.80 12.85 -1.94
CA ILE A 142 22.40 12.42 -0.67
C ILE A 142 23.83 11.90 -0.88
N HIS A 143 24.05 11.13 -1.94
CA HIS A 143 25.38 10.60 -2.24
C HIS A 143 26.35 11.73 -2.60
N GLU A 144 25.92 12.68 -3.42
CA GLU A 144 26.70 13.86 -3.81
C GLU A 144 27.09 14.70 -2.59
N THR A 145 26.12 15.10 -1.76
CA THR A 145 26.39 15.87 -0.52
C THR A 145 27.32 15.11 0.43
N LYS A 146 27.22 13.77 0.48
CA LYS A 146 28.11 12.97 1.32
C LYS A 146 29.54 12.93 0.78
N GLN A 147 29.73 12.82 -0.52
CA GLN A 147 31.07 12.87 -1.13
C GLN A 147 31.70 14.25 -0.93
N GLU A 148 30.91 15.31 -1.06
CA GLU A 148 31.41 16.67 -0.82
C GLU A 148 31.82 16.87 0.65
N LYS A 149 31.02 16.37 1.61
CA LYS A 149 31.39 16.41 3.03
C LYS A 149 32.71 15.68 3.29
N VAL A 150 32.89 14.48 2.73
CA VAL A 150 34.15 13.72 2.87
C VAL A 150 35.33 14.48 2.26
N ARG A 151 35.12 15.20 1.15
CA ARG A 151 36.15 16.04 0.54
C ARG A 151 36.53 17.21 1.44
N VAL A 152 35.55 17.93 1.98
CA VAL A 152 35.77 19.05 2.91
C VAL A 152 36.48 18.58 4.17
N ASP A 153 36.03 17.49 4.79
CA ASP A 153 36.63 16.92 6.01
C ASP A 153 38.12 16.56 5.80
N LYS A 154 38.48 16.04 4.61
CA LYS A 154 39.88 15.74 4.27
C LYS A 154 40.75 17.00 4.20
N ILE A 155 40.23 18.05 3.57
CA ILE A 155 40.93 19.33 3.43
C ILE A 155 41.12 19.98 4.81
N GLU A 156 40.07 19.99 5.63
CA GLU A 156 40.14 20.53 6.99
C GLU A 156 41.13 19.75 7.87
N LYS A 157 41.13 18.42 7.76
CA LYS A 157 42.10 17.59 8.46
C LYS A 157 43.54 17.94 8.07
N GLU A 158 43.82 18.05 6.77
CA GLU A 158 45.16 18.41 6.29
C GLU A 158 45.59 19.81 6.79
N GLN A 159 44.67 20.78 6.78
CA GLN A 159 44.94 22.12 7.31
C GLN A 159 45.22 22.11 8.81
N ASN A 160 44.47 21.32 9.58
CA ASN A 160 44.65 21.20 11.03
C ASN A 160 45.97 20.48 11.36
N ASP A 161 46.31 19.40 10.65
CA ASP A 161 47.59 18.69 10.83
C ASP A 161 48.78 19.64 10.57
N ARG A 162 48.69 20.49 9.53
CA ARG A 162 49.70 21.54 9.26
C ARG A 162 49.78 22.57 10.39
N ARG A 163 48.64 23.02 10.92
CA ARG A 163 48.57 23.98 12.03
C ARG A 163 49.17 23.40 13.31
N GLU A 164 48.85 22.16 13.64
CA GLU A 164 49.39 21.46 14.82
C GLU A 164 50.89 21.24 14.70
N LYS A 165 51.38 20.81 13.54
CA LYS A 165 52.82 20.66 13.28
C LYS A 165 53.56 21.99 13.45
N ASN A 166 53.02 23.08 12.91
CA ASN A 166 53.61 24.41 13.05
C ASN A 166 53.58 24.91 14.50
N LYS A 167 52.50 24.63 15.24
CA LYS A 167 52.39 24.95 16.67
C LYS A 167 53.43 24.18 17.49
N ALA A 168 53.56 22.87 17.26
CA ALA A 168 54.54 22.02 17.93
C ALA A 168 55.98 22.48 17.64
N GLN A 169 56.29 22.85 16.39
CA GLN A 169 57.60 23.40 16.03
C GLN A 169 57.89 24.73 16.73
N ARG A 170 56.90 25.63 16.84
CA ARG A 170 57.04 26.88 17.59
C ARG A 170 57.33 26.64 19.07
N VAL A 171 56.57 25.75 19.71
CA VAL A 171 56.76 25.38 21.12
C VAL A 171 58.15 24.77 21.36
N LYS A 172 58.59 23.87 20.46
CA LYS A 172 59.92 23.26 20.55
C LYS A 172 61.04 24.31 20.40
N LYS A 173 60.89 25.26 19.47
CA LYS A 173 61.86 26.37 19.32
C LYS A 173 61.94 27.24 20.57
N THR A 174 60.80 27.58 21.18
CA THR A 174 60.79 28.37 22.43
C THR A 174 61.40 27.61 23.60
N GLN A 175 61.12 26.31 23.74
CA GLN A 175 61.73 25.46 24.78
C GLN A 175 63.25 25.34 24.61
N ASN A 176 63.72 25.11 23.38
CA ASN A 176 65.16 25.04 23.11
C ASN A 176 65.89 26.36 23.40
N LYS A 177 65.23 27.51 23.17
CA LYS A 177 65.80 28.83 23.48
C LYS A 177 65.91 29.06 24.99
N LEU A 178 64.86 28.73 25.73
CA LEU A 178 64.84 28.78 27.21
C LEU A 178 65.84 27.84 27.87
N ALA A 179 66.17 26.72 27.23
CA ALA A 179 67.15 25.75 27.75
C ALA A 179 68.62 26.11 27.41
N ALA A 180 68.83 27.12 26.56
CA ALA A 180 70.16 27.58 26.15
C ALA A 180 70.58 28.91 26.83
N GLU A 181 69.64 29.55 27.54
CA GLU A 181 69.90 30.63 28.50
C GLU A 181 70.10 30.03 29.90
#